data_AF-A0A7X7B499-F1
#
_entry.id   AF-A0A7X7B499-F1
#
_cell.length_a   1.000
_cell.length_b   1.000
_cell.length_c   1.000
_cell.angle_alpha   90.00
_cell.angle_beta   90.00
_cell.angle_gamma   90.00
#
_symmetry.space_group_name_H-M   'P 1'
#
loop_
_entity.id
_entity.type
_entity.pdbx_description
1 polymer ?
#
loop_
_entity_poly.entity_id
_entity_poly.type
_entity_poly.pdbx_seq_one_letter_code
_entity_poly.pdbx_strand_id
1 'polypeptide(L)'
;MKFNSKSIEMIAWFDYKGIVHPLRFKVIKDNNEEIVLNIISIKNRYRENLGGNPMDVFICDSHINNKVLEIKIKYEIMTNKWIVFTK
;
A
#
# COMPACT_ATOMS: atom_id res chain seq x y z
N MET A 1 0.83 8.14 -18.97
CA MET A 1 -0.19 7.62 -18.03
C MET A 1 0.18 8.13 -16.64
N LYS A 2 -0.65 8.97 -16.01
CA LYS A 2 -0.28 9.69 -14.78
C LYS A 2 -0.74 8.89 -13.56
N PHE A 3 0.17 8.13 -12.95
CA PHE A 3 -0.09 7.53 -11.64
C PHE A 3 -0.02 8.61 -10.58
N ASN A 4 -1.07 8.74 -9.76
CA ASN A 4 -1.00 9.56 -8.56
C ASN A 4 -0.54 8.67 -7.41
N SER A 5 0.62 9.01 -6.84
CA SER A 5 1.11 8.40 -5.61
C SER A 5 0.71 9.25 -4.41
N LYS A 6 0.25 8.60 -3.34
CA LYS A 6 -0.06 9.27 -2.07
C LYS A 6 0.56 8.52 -0.91
N SER A 7 1.20 9.25 0.00
CA SER A 7 1.59 8.70 1.30
C SER A 7 0.34 8.29 2.09
N ILE A 8 0.43 7.18 2.80
CA ILE A 8 -0.69 6.61 3.56
C ILE A 8 -0.27 6.26 4.99
N GLU A 9 -1.22 6.29 5.90
CA GLU A 9 -1.06 5.72 7.24
C GLU A 9 -1.40 4.23 7.17
N MET A 10 -0.54 3.36 7.71
CA MET A 10 -0.62 1.90 7.53
C MET A 10 -0.68 1.16 8.86
N ILE A 11 -1.53 0.15 8.92
CA ILE A 11 -1.49 -0.94 9.90
C ILE A 11 -0.97 -2.18 9.17
N ALA A 12 0.20 -2.63 9.58
CA ALA A 12 0.84 -3.85 9.11
C ALA A 12 1.46 -4.58 10.31
N TRP A 13 1.63 -5.88 10.19
CA TRP A 13 2.42 -6.66 11.14
C TRP A 13 3.62 -7.26 10.42
N PHE A 14 4.65 -7.59 11.17
CA PHE A 14 5.84 -8.28 10.67
C PHE A 14 5.86 -9.66 11.31
N ASP A 15 6.10 -10.68 10.51
CA ASP A 15 6.33 -12.01 11.06
C ASP A 15 7.73 -12.12 11.68
N TYR A 16 8.01 -13.23 12.35
CA TYR A 16 9.30 -13.49 12.98
C TYR A 16 10.47 -13.58 11.99
N LYS A 17 10.21 -13.67 10.68
CA LYS A 17 11.22 -13.63 9.61
C LYS A 17 11.46 -12.21 9.10
N GLY A 18 10.80 -11.21 9.68
CA GLY A 18 10.87 -9.82 9.27
C GLY A 18 10.07 -9.52 7.99
N ILE A 19 9.20 -10.42 7.56
CA ILE A 19 8.36 -10.22 6.39
C ILE A 19 7.16 -9.38 6.80
N VAL A 20 6.99 -8.21 6.16
CA VAL A 20 5.83 -7.34 6.40
C VAL A 20 4.56 -7.87 5.74
N HIS A 21 3.44 -7.71 6.44
CA HIS A 21 2.10 -8.14 6.05
C HIS A 21 1.11 -6.98 6.28
N PRO A 22 0.77 -6.22 5.22
CA PRO A 22 -0.14 -5.08 5.33
C PRO A 22 -1.58 -5.53 5.53
N LEU A 23 -2.34 -4.82 6.38
CA LEU A 23 -3.71 -5.18 6.75
C LEU A 23 -4.74 -4.12 6.39
N ARG A 24 -4.43 -2.86 6.70
CA ARG A 24 -5.37 -1.74 6.59
C ARG A 24 -4.59 -0.46 6.43
N PHE A 25 -5.08 0.47 5.62
CA PHE A 25 -4.49 1.79 5.52
C PHE A 25 -5.54 2.88 5.41
N LYS A 26 -5.13 4.10 5.74
CA LYS A 26 -5.92 5.31 5.58
C LYS A 26 -5.28 6.20 4.53
N VAL A 27 -6.10 6.75 3.63
CA VAL A 27 -5.71 7.74 2.64
C VAL A 27 -6.53 9.01 2.82
N ILE A 28 -5.87 10.16 2.73
CA ILE A 28 -6.51 11.47 2.75
C ILE A 28 -6.69 11.93 1.29
N LYS A 29 -7.94 12.12 0.88
CA LYS A 29 -8.29 12.68 -0.44
C LYS A 29 -8.00 14.19 -0.48
N ASP A 30 -8.00 14.77 -1.67
CA ASP A 30 -7.69 16.20 -1.86
C ASP A 30 -8.73 17.13 -1.22
N ASN A 31 -9.95 16.64 -0.97
CA ASN A 31 -11.03 17.32 -0.24
C ASN A 31 -10.96 17.12 1.28
N ASN A 32 -9.82 16.65 1.83
CA ASN A 32 -9.64 16.26 3.23
C ASN A 32 -10.55 15.12 3.73
N GLU A 33 -11.23 14.41 2.84
CA GLU A 33 -12.00 13.22 3.20
C GLU A 33 -11.03 12.06 3.51
N GLU A 34 -11.20 11.47 4.69
CA GLU A 34 -10.44 10.30 5.09
C GLU A 34 -11.14 9.02 4.62
N ILE A 35 -10.38 8.13 3.99
CA ILE A 35 -10.86 6.81 3.59
C ILE A 35 -9.99 5.74 4.20
N VAL A 36 -10.63 4.81 4.90
CA VAL A 36 -10.01 3.60 5.42
C VAL A 36 -10.28 2.43 4.49
N LEU A 37 -9.23 1.73 4.09
CA LEU A 37 -9.28 0.58 3.19
C LEU A 37 -8.70 -0.65 3.89
N ASN A 38 -9.45 -1.76 3.86
CA ASN A 38 -9.00 -3.05 4.38
C ASN A 38 -8.44 -3.90 3.23
N ILE A 39 -7.26 -4.49 3.44
CA ILE A 39 -6.67 -5.45 2.52
C ILE A 39 -7.34 -6.81 2.74
N ILE A 40 -7.95 -7.33 1.69
CA ILE A 40 -8.63 -8.64 1.69
C ILE A 40 -7.63 -9.73 1.34
N SER A 41 -6.84 -9.51 0.29
CA SER A 41 -5.85 -10.48 -0.16
C SER A 41 -4.68 -9.80 -0.85
N ILE A 42 -3.50 -10.43 -0.79
CA ILE A 42 -2.31 -10.02 -1.53
C ILE A 42 -2.22 -10.94 -2.76
N LYS A 43 -2.36 -10.37 -3.95
CA LYS A 43 -2.27 -11.10 -5.23
C LYS A 43 -0.83 -11.34 -5.66
N ASN A 44 0.01 -10.35 -5.42
CA ASN A 44 1.42 -10.42 -5.78
C ASN A 44 2.27 -9.60 -4.81
N ARG A 45 3.50 -10.06 -4.60
CA ARG A 45 4.52 -9.36 -3.84
C ARG A 45 5.86 -9.51 -4.55
N TYR A 46 6.57 -8.41 -4.70
CA TYR A 46 7.93 -8.40 -5.23
C TYR A 46 8.72 -7.24 -4.65
N ARG A 47 10.05 -7.29 -4.81
CA ARG A 47 10.94 -6.19 -4.44
C ARG A 47 11.37 -5.42 -5.68
N GLU A 48 11.35 -4.10 -5.60
CA GLU A 48 11.93 -3.22 -6.61
C GLU A 48 13.06 -2.38 -5.99
N ASN A 49 13.96 -1.89 -6.84
CA ASN A 49 14.98 -0.93 -6.44
C ASN A 49 14.99 0.20 -7.47
N LEU A 50 14.42 1.35 -7.13
CA LEU A 50 14.36 2.51 -7.99
C LEU A 50 15.35 3.56 -7.48
N GLY A 51 16.40 3.83 -8.26
CA GLY A 51 17.40 4.84 -7.91
C GLY A 51 18.13 4.57 -6.58
N GLY A 52 18.29 3.30 -6.19
CA GLY A 52 18.89 2.92 -4.91
C GLY A 52 17.91 2.90 -3.74
N ASN A 53 16.61 3.14 -3.95
CA ASN A 53 15.58 3.01 -2.94
C ASN A 53 14.89 1.62 -3.03
N PRO A 54 15.23 0.66 -2.14
CA PRO A 54 14.59 -0.64 -2.12
C PRO A 54 13.16 -0.53 -1.56
N MET A 55 12.20 -1.07 -2.30
CA MET A 55 10.79 -1.06 -1.91
C MET A 55 10.20 -2.46 -2.00
N ASP A 56 9.42 -2.84 -0.99
CA ASP A 56 8.51 -3.97 -1.09
C ASP A 56 7.21 -3.50 -1.75
N VAL A 57 6.83 -4.14 -2.85
CA VAL A 57 5.62 -3.82 -3.61
C VAL A 57 4.58 -4.91 -3.41
N PHE A 58 3.34 -4.48 -3.16
CA PHE A 58 2.19 -5.36 -2.98
C PHE A 58 1.10 -4.96 -3.96
N ILE A 59 0.57 -5.96 -4.68
CA ILE A 59 -0.67 -5.85 -5.44
C ILE A 59 -1.74 -6.55 -4.59
N CYS A 60 -2.76 -5.81 -4.19
CA CYS A 60 -3.74 -6.26 -3.21
C CYS A 60 -5.16 -6.05 -3.71
N ASP A 61 -6.06 -6.95 -3.32
CA ASP A 61 -7.49 -6.65 -3.33
C ASP A 61 -7.86 -5.93 -2.03
N SER A 62 -8.55 -4.81 -2.15
CA SER A 62 -9.17 -4.08 -1.06
C SER A 62 -10.68 -3.99 -1.29
N HIS A 63 -11.47 -3.63 -0.28
CA HIS A 63 -12.87 -3.25 -0.49
C HIS A 63 -13.15 -1.81 -0.10
N ILE A 64 -14.07 -1.18 -0.83
CA ILE A 64 -14.73 0.07 -0.44
C ILE A 64 -16.18 0.01 -0.90
N ASN A 65 -17.14 0.31 -0.01
CA ASN A 65 -18.58 0.33 -0.32
C ASN A 65 -19.06 -0.92 -1.10
N ASN A 66 -18.72 -2.13 -0.62
CA ASN A 66 -19.01 -3.43 -1.24
C ASN A 66 -18.41 -3.68 -2.64
N LYS A 67 -17.48 -2.85 -3.10
CA LYS A 67 -16.72 -3.08 -4.34
C LYS A 67 -15.30 -3.52 -4.02
N VAL A 68 -14.85 -4.58 -4.68
CA VAL A 68 -13.44 -4.98 -4.66
C VAL A 68 -12.66 -4.07 -5.59
N LEU A 69 -11.54 -3.55 -5.10
CA LEU A 69 -10.63 -2.68 -5.81
C LEU A 69 -9.23 -3.27 -5.73
N GLU A 70 -8.62 -3.53 -6.89
CA GLU A 70 -7.20 -3.84 -6.95
C GLU A 70 -6.38 -2.56 -6.76
N ILE A 71 -5.45 -2.59 -5.83
CA ILE A 71 -4.57 -1.47 -5.48
C ILE A 71 -3.13 -1.92 -5.44
N LYS A 72 -2.22 -0.99 -5.74
CA LYS A 72 -0.79 -1.17 -5.53
C LYS A 72 -0.34 -0.33 -4.34
N ILE A 73 0.28 -0.96 -3.37
CA ILE A 73 0.94 -0.27 -2.25
C ILE A 73 2.42 -0.62 -2.23
N LYS A 74 3.25 0.33 -1.82
CA LYS A 74 4.69 0.18 -1.69
C LYS A 74 5.14 0.55 -0.29
N TYR A 75 6.08 -0.23 0.24
CA TYR A 75 6.79 0.03 1.47
C TYR A 75 8.24 0.38 1.17
N GLU A 76 8.62 1.64 1.40
CA GLU A 76 10.00 2.08 1.30
C GLU A 76 10.79 1.63 2.53
N ILE A 77 11.72 0.70 2.33
CA ILE A 77 12.43 0.03 3.44
C ILE A 77 13.33 1.01 4.20
N MET A 78 13.95 1.95 3.49
CA MET A 78 14.91 2.89 4.10
C MET A 78 14.23 3.96 4.95
N THR A 79 12.99 4.35 4.60
CA THR A 79 12.28 5.45 5.24
C THR A 79 11.09 4.99 6.08
N ASN A 80 10.77 3.70 6.03
CA ASN A 80 9.58 3.09 6.63
C ASN A 80 8.26 3.76 6.17
N LYS A 81 8.24 4.34 4.97
CA LYS A 81 7.07 5.03 4.42
C LYS A 81 6.24 4.11 3.56
N TRP A 82 4.92 4.30 3.62
CA TRP A 82 3.97 3.61 2.78
C TRP A 82 3.35 4.56 1.75
N ILE A 83 3.21 4.05 0.53
CA ILE A 83 2.65 4.80 -0.59
C ILE A 83 1.61 3.94 -1.30
N VAL A 84 0.43 4.49 -1.58
CA VAL A 84 -0.55 3.89 -2.49
C VAL A 84 -0.40 4.48 -3.89
N PHE A 85 -0.56 3.63 -4.89
CA PHE A 85 -0.63 3.99 -6.30
C PHE A 85 -2.01 3.63 -6.81
N THR A 86 -2.79 4.65 -7.17
CA THR A 86 -4.07 4.47 -7.86
C THR A 86 -3.87 4.66 -9.36
N LYS A 87 -4.55 3.85 -10.15
CA LYS A 87 -4.61 4.03 -11.61
C LYS A 87 -5.55 5.17 -11.98
#